data_AF-A0A830CMA7-F1
#
_entry.id   AF-A0A830CMA7-F1
#
_cell.length_a   1.000
_cell.length_b   1.000
_cell.length_c   1.000
_cell.angle_alpha   90.00
_cell.angle_beta   90.00
_cell.angle_gamma   90.00
#
_symmetry.space_group_name_H-M   'P 1'
#
loop_
_entity.id
_entity.type
_entity.pdbx_description
1 polymer ?
#
loop_
_entity_poly.entity_id
_entity_poly.type
_entity_poly.pdbx_seq_one_letter_code
_entity_poly.pdbx_strand_id
1 'polypeptide(L)'
;MKGAIPSGLFMLRNLSTVYLWYNQLSGSIPNVIESLDLVEVDLSLNNLTGEIPEDFGKLKKLEVLILYANKLSGEMPQSLGQLPNLRLFRVFKNNLSGILPPAMGNHSKLEAFEVCENRFVGNLPENLCAGGNLLGVVAFKNNLSGEIPKSLGNCQTLSTVQVYGNNLSGEFPSGLWSVRDMISVMLSDNKHLWGKLPSKLGSKLTRFEINNNNFSGEIPDGVSSWGSLVVFEASNNHLSGSIPKGLTGLRQLTTLMLDGNLLSGVLPVEIISWKSLSTLNLARNKLSGPIPPAFGSLPDLLYLDLSYNQLSGNIPTQLGQLRLNFLNFSSNRLTGQIPDEFDNMAYENSFLNNSNLCATNKISNLTSCHAESRKTKKLSRRFIIALTVCLALALCLLTILITWFLVKYYRNKKSDQWNFISFQRLDFTEVDVLPGLAESNLIGCGGSGEVFKIAVDRENQYVAVKRIRSDKKKDDLLEQEFQAEIQILGSVRHANIVKLLCCISNDESKLLIYEYMENQSLDRWIHRKNNYVLH
;
A
#
# COMPACT_ATOMS: atom_id res chain seq x y z
N MET A 1 22.70 26.24 35.85
CA MET A 1 23.54 25.20 36.48
C MET A 1 24.16 24.30 35.41
N LYS A 2 25.36 23.77 35.66
CA LYS A 2 26.11 22.82 34.79
C LYS A 2 26.54 21.61 35.63
N GLY A 3 26.78 20.47 34.98
CA GLY A 3 27.27 19.25 35.62
C GLY A 3 26.19 18.20 35.85
N ALA A 4 26.53 17.12 36.57
CA ALA A 4 25.59 16.04 36.84
C ALA A 4 24.66 16.33 38.02
N ILE A 5 23.48 15.72 38.02
CA ILE A 5 22.61 15.68 39.20
C ILE A 5 23.34 14.88 40.28
N PRO A 6 23.55 15.43 41.49
CA PRO A 6 24.20 14.69 42.57
C PRO A 6 23.47 13.39 42.89
N SER A 7 24.20 12.29 43.03
CA SER A 7 23.62 10.96 43.28
C SER A 7 22.77 10.90 44.56
N GLY A 8 23.09 11.73 45.56
CA GLY A 8 22.34 11.81 46.81
C GLY A 8 21.05 12.64 46.76
N LEU A 9 20.74 13.34 45.66
CA LEU A 9 19.56 14.23 45.61
C LEU A 9 18.26 13.47 45.87
N PHE A 10 18.07 12.32 45.20
CA PHE A 10 16.91 11.45 45.36
C PHE A 10 16.98 10.54 46.59
N MET A 11 18.00 10.71 47.46
CA MET A 11 18.10 10.04 48.75
C MET A 11 17.50 10.88 49.90
N LEU A 12 17.12 12.13 49.62
CA LEU A 12 16.52 13.04 50.59
C LEU A 12 15.06 12.64 50.85
N ARG A 13 14.81 11.87 51.91
CA ARG A 13 13.50 11.23 52.17
C ARG A 13 12.31 12.18 52.26
N ASN A 14 12.53 13.40 52.74
CA ASN A 14 11.48 14.41 52.90
C ASN A 14 11.27 15.28 51.65
N LEU A 15 11.96 14.97 50.54
CA LEU A 15 11.88 15.76 49.31
C LEU A 15 10.53 15.52 48.63
N SER A 16 9.76 16.60 48.43
CA SER A 16 8.44 16.55 47.80
C SER A 16 8.43 17.07 46.36
N THR A 17 9.34 17.99 46.04
CA THR A 17 9.38 18.68 44.74
C THR A 17 10.81 18.85 44.27
N VAL A 18 11.07 18.58 42.99
CA VAL A 18 12.36 18.83 42.34
C VAL A 18 12.11 19.59 41.05
N TYR A 19 12.59 20.84 40.99
CA TYR A 19 12.62 21.64 39.77
C TYR A 19 14.05 22.00 39.41
N LEU A 20 14.56 21.37 38.36
CA LEU A 20 15.90 21.62 37.81
C LEU A 20 15.83 21.97 36.30
N TRP A 21 14.65 22.32 35.80
CA TRP A 21 14.41 22.61 34.39
C TRP A 21 15.18 23.83 33.87
N TYR A 22 15.38 23.89 32.56
CA TYR A 22 16.08 24.99 31.86
C TYR A 22 17.49 25.26 32.41
N ASN A 23 18.32 24.23 32.36
CA ASN A 23 19.70 24.29 32.77
C ASN A 23 20.61 23.59 31.74
N GLN A 24 21.89 23.40 32.09
CA GLN A 24 22.87 22.67 31.28
C GLN A 24 23.35 21.43 32.04
N LEU A 25 22.44 20.78 32.78
CA LEU A 25 22.75 19.55 33.51
C LEU A 25 22.98 18.41 32.52
N SER A 26 23.92 17.52 32.84
CA SER A 26 24.38 16.42 31.99
C SER A 26 24.49 15.12 32.77
N GLY A 27 24.77 14.00 32.08
CA GLY A 27 24.85 12.69 32.73
C GLY A 27 23.47 12.10 33.02
N SER A 28 23.43 10.98 33.73
CA SER A 28 22.20 10.24 34.00
C SER A 28 21.42 10.77 35.20
N ILE A 29 20.12 10.52 35.20
CA ILE A 29 19.28 10.65 36.39
C ILE A 29 19.76 9.58 37.41
N PRO A 30 19.99 9.93 38.69
CA PRO A 30 20.36 8.95 39.71
C PRO A 30 19.32 7.82 39.80
N ASN A 31 19.81 6.58 39.83
CA ASN A 31 18.97 5.39 39.69
C ASN A 31 18.32 4.90 41.00
N VAL A 32 18.90 5.27 42.15
CA VAL A 32 18.36 4.93 43.49
C VAL A 32 17.50 6.07 43.99
N ILE A 33 16.24 5.78 44.32
CA ILE A 33 15.28 6.79 44.79
C ILE A 33 14.67 6.37 46.12
N GLU A 34 14.99 7.14 47.16
CA GLU A 34 14.45 7.01 48.52
C GLU A 34 13.51 8.17 48.88
N SER A 35 13.42 9.20 48.04
CA SER A 35 12.48 10.33 48.15
C SER A 35 11.05 9.91 47.76
N LEU A 36 10.46 8.96 48.49
CA LEU A 36 9.14 8.38 48.18
C LEU A 36 7.98 9.38 48.32
N ASP A 37 8.23 10.52 48.95
CA ASP A 37 7.27 11.62 49.12
C ASP A 37 7.22 12.60 47.95
N LEU A 38 7.97 12.35 46.86
CA LEU A 38 7.94 13.18 45.66
C LEU A 38 6.55 13.22 45.02
N VAL A 39 6.08 14.45 44.83
CA VAL A 39 4.84 14.81 44.14
C VAL A 39 5.16 15.34 42.74
N GLU A 40 6.24 16.10 42.60
CA GLU A 40 6.60 16.75 41.34
C GLU A 40 8.08 16.64 41.01
N VAL A 41 8.38 16.23 39.78
CA VAL A 41 9.73 16.17 39.23
C VAL A 41 9.75 16.84 37.86
N ASP A 42 10.44 17.96 37.75
CA ASP A 42 10.74 18.64 36.48
C ASP A 42 12.25 18.76 36.26
N LEU A 43 12.73 17.96 35.30
CA LEU A 43 14.12 17.92 34.84
C LEU A 43 14.24 18.33 33.36
N SER A 44 13.22 18.95 32.78
CA SER A 44 13.16 19.27 31.36
C SER A 44 14.19 20.30 30.90
N LEU A 45 14.39 20.44 29.58
CA LEU A 45 15.25 21.46 28.96
C LEU A 45 16.67 21.43 29.56
N ASN A 46 17.30 20.27 29.50
CA ASN A 46 18.67 20.01 29.96
C ASN A 46 19.41 19.14 28.92
N ASN A 47 20.59 18.63 29.28
CA ASN A 47 21.41 17.73 28.48
C ASN A 47 21.56 16.35 29.15
N LEU A 48 20.55 15.91 29.90
CA LEU A 48 20.55 14.63 30.61
C LEU A 48 20.55 13.46 29.63
N THR A 49 21.30 12.41 29.95
CA THR A 49 21.50 11.20 29.14
C THR A 49 21.07 9.96 29.93
N GLY A 50 21.18 8.77 29.33
CA GLY A 50 20.85 7.52 30.02
C GLY A 50 19.35 7.30 30.16
N GLU A 51 18.96 6.34 31.00
CA GLU A 51 17.58 5.85 31.10
C GLU A 51 16.77 6.60 32.16
N ILE A 52 15.45 6.50 32.06
CA ILE A 52 14.55 6.87 33.15
C ILE A 52 14.63 5.72 34.19
N PRO A 53 15.00 6.00 35.46
CA PRO A 53 15.18 4.93 36.43
C PRO A 53 13.90 4.15 36.73
N GLU A 54 14.00 2.82 36.80
CA GLU A 54 12.91 1.92 37.21
C GLU A 54 12.29 2.31 38.57
N ASP A 55 13.12 2.86 39.47
CA ASP A 55 12.71 3.32 40.78
C ASP A 55 11.67 4.46 40.75
N PHE A 56 11.48 5.17 39.63
CA PHE A 56 10.38 6.13 39.50
C PHE A 56 9.01 5.46 39.71
N GLY A 57 8.88 4.15 39.44
CA GLY A 57 7.67 3.38 39.73
C GLY A 57 7.31 3.24 41.22
N LYS A 58 8.25 3.54 42.13
CA LYS A 58 8.04 3.56 43.58
C LYS A 58 7.33 4.83 44.06
N LEU A 59 7.34 5.91 43.27
CA LEU A 59 6.86 7.24 43.67
C LEU A 59 5.33 7.34 43.63
N LYS A 60 4.64 6.65 44.56
CA LYS A 60 3.17 6.56 44.56
C LYS A 60 2.44 7.90 44.76
N LYS A 61 3.14 8.93 45.25
CA LYS A 61 2.60 10.30 45.39
C LYS A 61 2.86 11.19 44.16
N LEU A 62 3.59 10.71 43.16
CA LEU A 62 3.98 11.50 42.00
C LEU A 62 2.75 11.86 41.16
N GLU A 63 2.54 13.16 41.00
CA GLU A 63 1.49 13.75 40.16
C GLU A 63 2.05 14.30 38.85
N VAL A 64 3.26 14.86 38.89
CA VAL A 64 3.86 15.60 37.79
C VAL A 64 5.24 15.04 37.46
N LEU A 65 5.39 14.53 36.24
CA LEU A 65 6.67 14.06 35.72
C LEU A 65 6.97 14.73 34.37
N ILE A 66 7.95 15.64 34.39
CA ILE A 66 8.34 16.46 33.24
C ILE A 66 9.83 16.24 32.96
N LEU A 67 10.14 15.57 31.85
CA LEU A 67 11.50 15.20 31.44
C LEU A 67 11.84 15.64 30.00
N TYR A 68 10.97 16.41 29.36
CA TYR A 68 11.08 16.72 27.93
C TYR A 68 12.34 17.52 27.55
N ALA A 69 12.71 17.46 26.27
CA ALA A 69 13.87 18.18 25.72
C ALA A 69 15.18 17.87 26.47
N ASN A 70 15.54 16.59 26.49
CA ASN A 70 16.81 16.06 26.99
C ASN A 70 17.40 15.08 25.94
N LYS A 71 18.38 14.27 26.34
CA LYS A 71 18.96 13.16 25.55
C LYS A 71 18.72 11.81 26.23
N LEU A 72 17.62 11.67 26.97
CA LEU A 72 17.26 10.41 27.64
C LEU A 72 17.01 9.32 26.61
N SER A 73 17.41 8.10 26.91
CA SER A 73 17.34 6.93 26.03
C SER A 73 16.84 5.69 26.77
N GLY A 74 16.78 4.55 26.09
CA GLY A 74 16.32 3.29 26.69
C GLY A 74 14.80 3.19 26.74
N GLU A 75 14.32 2.12 27.34
CA GLU A 75 12.89 1.85 27.47
C GLU A 75 12.25 2.64 28.60
N MET A 76 10.94 2.83 28.52
CA MET A 76 10.17 3.41 29.60
C MET A 76 9.85 2.36 30.67
N PRO A 77 10.14 2.62 31.96
CA PRO A 77 9.76 1.72 33.04
C PRO A 77 8.27 1.39 33.03
N GLN A 78 7.94 0.10 32.96
CA GLN A 78 6.54 -0.36 32.93
C GLN A 78 5.78 0.01 34.21
N SER A 79 6.53 0.12 35.32
CA SER A 79 6.05 0.53 36.63
C SER A 79 5.47 1.95 36.67
N LEU A 80 5.83 2.83 35.73
CA LEU A 80 5.23 4.17 35.60
C LEU A 80 3.73 4.11 35.28
N GLY A 81 3.28 3.09 34.55
CA GLY A 81 1.85 2.89 34.28
C GLY A 81 1.03 2.53 35.53
N GLN A 82 1.69 2.23 36.65
CA GLN A 82 1.09 1.82 37.93
C GLN A 82 1.10 2.94 38.98
N LEU A 83 1.40 4.18 38.58
CA LEU A 83 1.40 5.33 39.49
C LEU A 83 -0.02 5.90 39.63
N PRO A 84 -0.64 5.85 40.82
CA PRO A 84 -2.07 6.14 40.97
C PRO A 84 -2.42 7.63 40.86
N ASN A 85 -1.47 8.51 41.19
CA ASN A 85 -1.70 9.96 41.23
C ASN A 85 -1.17 10.69 40.00
N LEU A 86 -0.54 9.99 39.06
CA LEU A 86 0.07 10.62 37.90
C LEU A 86 -0.98 11.34 37.04
N ARG A 87 -0.72 12.61 36.76
CA ARG A 87 -1.65 13.54 36.13
C ARG A 87 -1.03 14.20 34.92
N LEU A 88 0.19 14.71 35.08
CA LEU A 88 0.96 15.34 34.01
C LEU A 88 2.18 14.48 33.66
N PHE A 89 2.16 13.88 32.46
CA PHE A 89 3.26 13.04 31.97
C PHE A 89 3.82 13.60 30.66
N ARG A 90 5.01 14.20 30.73
CA ARG A 90 5.68 14.89 29.62
C ARG A 90 7.12 14.43 29.44
N VAL A 91 7.38 13.63 28.42
CA VAL A 91 8.72 13.07 28.13
C VAL A 91 9.16 13.30 26.68
N PHE A 92 8.46 14.19 25.97
CA PHE A 92 8.70 14.46 24.56
C PHE A 92 10.11 14.98 24.23
N LYS A 93 10.51 14.91 22.96
CA LYS A 93 11.82 15.40 22.47
C LYS A 93 12.99 14.80 23.26
N ASN A 94 13.08 13.48 23.20
CA ASN A 94 14.14 12.66 23.79
C ASN A 94 14.53 11.55 22.80
N ASN A 95 15.31 10.58 23.25
CA ASN A 95 15.73 9.41 22.49
C ASN A 95 15.14 8.10 23.07
N LEU A 96 13.99 8.18 23.75
CA LEU A 96 13.34 7.04 24.40
C LEU A 96 12.82 6.05 23.35
N SER A 97 12.88 4.76 23.66
CA SER A 97 12.51 3.66 22.77
C SER A 97 11.64 2.62 23.50
N GLY A 98 11.36 1.49 22.84
CA GLY A 98 10.52 0.44 23.39
C GLY A 98 9.03 0.79 23.35
N ILE A 99 8.22 0.04 24.08
CA ILE A 99 6.78 0.23 24.16
C ILE A 99 6.40 1.23 25.25
N LEU A 100 5.32 1.97 25.03
CA LEU A 100 4.67 2.73 26.09
C LEU A 100 4.06 1.76 27.13
N PRO A 101 4.13 2.05 28.44
CA PRO A 101 3.53 1.19 29.46
C PRO A 101 2.04 0.93 29.19
N PRO A 102 1.62 -0.33 28.93
CA PRO A 102 0.23 -0.60 28.51
C PRO A 102 -0.82 -0.24 29.55
N ALA A 103 -0.44 -0.25 30.83
CA ALA A 103 -1.32 0.11 31.94
C ALA A 103 -1.48 1.64 32.14
N MET A 104 -0.79 2.47 31.36
CA MET A 104 -0.84 3.91 31.53
C MET A 104 -2.26 4.45 31.35
N GLY A 105 -2.72 5.21 32.34
CA GLY A 105 -4.10 5.72 32.42
C GLY A 105 -5.08 4.81 33.17
N ASN A 106 -4.78 3.52 33.39
CA ASN A 106 -5.68 2.61 34.13
C ASN A 106 -5.90 3.04 35.59
N HIS A 107 -4.84 3.50 36.23
CA HIS A 107 -4.82 3.78 37.67
C HIS A 107 -4.71 5.26 37.98
N SER A 108 -4.60 6.11 36.97
CA SER A 108 -4.25 7.52 37.11
C SER A 108 -5.25 8.40 36.35
N LYS A 109 -5.55 9.57 36.92
CA LYS A 109 -6.39 10.58 36.26
C LYS A 109 -5.53 11.49 35.40
N LEU A 110 -4.99 10.92 34.31
CA LEU A 110 -4.15 11.67 33.38
C LEU A 110 -4.91 12.88 32.82
N GLU A 111 -4.25 14.03 32.87
CA GLU A 111 -4.69 15.28 32.24
C GLU A 111 -3.89 15.54 30.96
N ALA A 112 -2.58 15.26 30.95
CA ALA A 112 -1.74 15.38 29.77
C ALA A 112 -0.84 14.16 29.59
N PHE A 113 -0.85 13.63 28.36
CA PHE A 113 0.03 12.56 27.90
C PHE A 113 0.81 13.05 26.67
N GLU A 114 2.06 13.47 26.89
CA GLU A 114 2.92 14.05 25.85
C GLU A 114 4.24 13.29 25.71
N VAL A 115 4.31 12.45 24.67
CA VAL A 115 5.42 11.52 24.40
C VAL A 115 6.03 11.72 23.00
N CYS A 116 5.64 12.78 22.30
CA CYS A 116 6.04 13.05 20.92
C CYS A 116 7.56 13.23 20.73
N GLU A 117 8.05 13.14 19.50
CA GLU A 117 9.47 13.29 19.16
C GLU A 117 10.39 12.34 19.97
N ASN A 118 10.11 11.05 19.90
CA ASN A 118 10.90 9.96 20.48
C ASN A 118 11.00 8.81 19.46
N ARG A 119 11.35 7.60 19.91
CA ARG A 119 11.43 6.38 19.10
C ARG A 119 10.53 5.27 19.64
N PHE A 120 9.40 5.62 20.26
CA PHE A 120 8.47 4.62 20.79
C PHE A 120 7.89 3.75 19.68
N VAL A 121 7.71 2.47 19.98
CA VAL A 121 7.13 1.44 19.10
C VAL A 121 5.90 0.81 19.77
N GLY A 122 5.17 -0.02 19.03
CA GLY A 122 3.98 -0.70 19.54
C GLY A 122 2.78 0.24 19.63
N ASN A 123 1.79 -0.14 20.43
CA ASN A 123 0.49 0.52 20.44
C ASN A 123 0.46 1.72 21.40
N LEU A 124 -0.46 2.65 21.15
CA LEU A 124 -0.91 3.58 22.18
C LEU A 124 -1.59 2.78 23.32
N PRO A 125 -1.38 3.14 24.61
CA PRO A 125 -2.05 2.47 25.72
C PRO A 125 -3.57 2.55 25.60
N GLU A 126 -4.25 1.41 25.81
CA GLU A 126 -5.69 1.29 25.53
C GLU A 126 -6.53 2.21 26.42
N ASN A 127 -6.09 2.55 27.63
CA ASN A 127 -6.93 3.18 28.65
C ASN A 127 -6.40 4.54 29.13
N LEU A 128 -5.76 5.29 28.23
CA LEU A 128 -5.20 6.62 28.55
C LEU A 128 -6.18 7.58 29.24
N CYS A 129 -7.49 7.49 28.92
CA CYS A 129 -8.53 8.31 29.52
C CYS A 129 -9.47 7.54 30.47
N ALA A 130 -9.05 6.42 31.07
CA ALA A 130 -9.92 5.71 32.02
C ALA A 130 -10.32 6.58 33.24
N GLY A 131 -9.47 7.54 33.64
CA GLY A 131 -9.78 8.52 34.67
C GLY A 131 -10.70 9.68 34.24
N GLY A 132 -11.07 9.79 32.96
CA GLY A 132 -12.03 10.78 32.46
C GLY A 132 -11.53 12.23 32.33
N ASN A 133 -10.27 12.52 32.66
CA ASN A 133 -9.72 13.89 32.73
C ASN A 133 -8.75 14.25 31.60
N LEU A 134 -8.54 13.37 30.62
CA LEU A 134 -7.48 13.54 29.62
C LEU A 134 -7.82 14.66 28.64
N LEU A 135 -7.00 15.70 28.59
CA LEU A 135 -7.17 16.85 27.72
C LEU A 135 -6.55 16.63 26.34
N GLY A 136 -5.51 15.82 26.24
CA GLY A 136 -4.86 15.57 24.96
C GLY A 136 -3.99 14.33 24.91
N VAL A 137 -4.00 13.69 23.74
CA VAL A 137 -3.05 12.63 23.36
C VAL A 137 -2.06 13.24 22.37
N VAL A 138 -0.82 13.46 22.80
CA VAL A 138 0.24 14.07 21.98
C VAL A 138 1.39 13.08 21.83
N ALA A 139 1.39 12.34 20.73
CA ALA A 139 2.31 11.22 20.49
C ALA A 139 2.94 11.24 19.07
N PHE A 140 2.86 12.37 18.37
CA PHE A 140 3.40 12.53 17.02
C PHE A 140 4.92 12.29 16.91
N LYS A 141 5.41 12.02 15.69
CA LYS A 141 6.84 11.77 15.41
C LYS A 141 7.44 10.70 16.32
N ASN A 142 6.87 9.50 16.25
CA ASN A 142 7.38 8.26 16.85
C ASN A 142 7.31 7.14 15.81
N ASN A 143 7.51 5.88 16.22
CA ASN A 143 7.30 4.70 15.40
C ASN A 143 6.14 3.84 15.95
N LEU A 144 5.11 4.49 16.50
CA LEU A 144 3.93 3.82 17.06
C LEU A 144 3.14 3.14 15.94
N SER A 145 2.55 2.00 16.27
CA SER A 145 1.80 1.13 15.35
C SER A 145 0.45 0.72 15.95
N GLY A 146 -0.29 -0.14 15.24
CA GLY A 146 -1.60 -0.61 15.70
C GLY A 146 -2.69 0.45 15.52
N GLU A 147 -3.82 0.26 16.19
CA GLU A 147 -4.98 1.15 16.07
C GLU A 147 -4.94 2.27 17.11
N ILE A 148 -5.62 3.38 16.81
CA ILE A 148 -5.94 4.40 17.83
C ILE A 148 -7.02 3.80 18.75
N PRO A 149 -6.79 3.73 20.08
CA PRO A 149 -7.70 3.07 21.02
C PRO A 149 -9.15 3.58 20.92
N LYS A 150 -10.10 2.66 20.82
CA LYS A 150 -11.53 3.00 20.70
C LYS A 150 -12.09 3.64 21.97
N SER A 151 -11.52 3.29 23.13
CA SER A 151 -11.82 3.86 24.43
C SER A 151 -11.72 5.40 24.46
N LEU A 152 -10.81 5.99 23.65
CA LEU A 152 -10.65 7.44 23.55
C LEU A 152 -11.90 8.12 23.01
N GLY A 153 -12.73 7.42 22.23
CA GLY A 153 -14.04 7.91 21.77
C GLY A 153 -15.03 8.21 22.90
N ASN A 154 -14.80 7.68 24.10
CA ASN A 154 -15.62 7.96 25.29
C ASN A 154 -15.07 9.14 26.12
N CYS A 155 -13.90 9.68 25.78
CA CYS A 155 -13.24 10.73 26.54
C CYS A 155 -13.75 12.12 26.13
N GLN A 156 -14.77 12.61 26.84
CA GLN A 156 -15.44 13.89 26.51
C GLN A 156 -14.61 15.13 26.85
N THR A 157 -13.54 14.96 27.62
CA THR A 157 -12.61 16.04 28.02
C THR A 157 -11.51 16.30 27.00
N LEU A 158 -11.36 15.45 25.97
CA LEU A 158 -10.34 15.62 24.95
C LEU A 158 -10.53 16.92 24.18
N SER A 159 -9.45 17.68 24.11
CA SER A 159 -9.32 18.88 23.32
C SER A 159 -8.39 18.71 22.12
N THR A 160 -7.47 17.73 22.16
CA THR A 160 -6.56 17.50 21.05
C THR A 160 -6.15 16.03 20.90
N VAL A 161 -6.02 15.58 19.65
CA VAL A 161 -5.38 14.31 19.29
C VAL A 161 -4.33 14.59 18.23
N GLN A 162 -3.05 14.43 18.58
CA GLN A 162 -1.92 14.67 17.68
C GLN A 162 -1.01 13.44 17.64
N VAL A 163 -1.19 12.65 16.58
CA VAL A 163 -0.49 11.37 16.39
C VAL A 163 0.18 11.27 15.02
N TYR A 164 0.35 12.41 14.34
CA TYR A 164 0.96 12.49 13.02
C TYR A 164 2.40 11.98 12.97
N GLY A 165 2.88 11.51 11.82
CA GLY A 165 4.25 11.00 11.66
C GLY A 165 4.53 9.76 12.50
N ASN A 166 3.67 8.75 12.40
CA ASN A 166 3.78 7.44 13.04
C ASN A 166 3.49 6.33 12.01
N ASN A 167 3.27 5.09 12.45
CA ASN A 167 2.85 3.97 11.62
C ASN A 167 1.49 3.40 12.10
N LEU A 168 0.59 4.27 12.57
CA LEU A 168 -0.74 3.87 13.03
C LEU A 168 -1.60 3.40 11.86
N SER A 169 -2.51 2.49 12.16
CA SER A 169 -3.39 1.83 11.21
C SER A 169 -4.82 1.76 11.74
N GLY A 170 -5.74 1.22 10.94
CA GLY A 170 -7.13 1.05 11.37
C GLY A 170 -8.00 2.28 11.10
N GLU A 171 -9.26 2.16 11.49
CA GLU A 171 -10.24 3.24 11.35
C GLU A 171 -10.08 4.25 12.49
N PHE A 172 -10.19 5.56 12.20
CA PHE A 172 -10.23 6.56 13.25
C PHE A 172 -11.50 6.40 14.11
N PRO A 173 -11.40 6.29 15.45
CA PRO A 173 -12.55 6.01 16.30
C PRO A 173 -13.70 7.02 16.13
N SER A 174 -14.89 6.53 15.78
CA SER A 174 -16.02 7.38 15.41
C SER A 174 -16.47 8.33 16.52
N GLY A 175 -16.34 7.92 17.79
CA GLY A 175 -16.67 8.76 18.95
C GLY A 175 -15.81 10.02 19.06
N LEU A 176 -14.58 10.00 18.52
CA LEU A 176 -13.68 11.16 18.55
C LEU A 176 -14.12 12.29 17.61
N TRP A 177 -14.91 11.99 16.58
CA TRP A 177 -15.39 13.01 15.65
C TRP A 177 -16.35 14.02 16.31
N SER A 178 -17.10 13.59 17.32
CA SER A 178 -18.19 14.37 17.92
C SER A 178 -17.88 14.91 19.32
N VAL A 179 -16.65 14.71 19.82
CA VAL A 179 -16.22 15.25 21.12
C VAL A 179 -16.39 16.77 21.12
N ARG A 180 -17.13 17.28 22.10
CA ARG A 180 -17.58 18.67 22.14
C ARG A 180 -16.43 19.66 22.27
N ASP A 181 -15.44 19.31 23.07
CA ASP A 181 -14.32 20.20 23.41
C ASP A 181 -13.07 20.00 22.54
N MET A 182 -13.17 19.15 21.52
CA MET A 182 -12.12 18.91 20.54
C MET A 182 -11.84 20.18 19.74
N ILE A 183 -10.58 20.63 19.76
CA ILE A 183 -10.07 21.80 19.03
C ILE A 183 -9.29 21.34 17.80
N SER A 184 -8.48 20.29 17.94
CA SER A 184 -7.61 19.82 16.85
C SER A 184 -7.47 18.31 16.77
N VAL A 185 -7.57 17.78 15.55
CA VAL A 185 -7.29 16.39 15.19
C VAL A 185 -6.22 16.39 14.11
N MET A 186 -5.05 15.82 14.42
CA MET A 186 -3.87 15.82 13.56
C MET A 186 -3.30 14.40 13.42
N LEU A 187 -3.59 13.77 12.28
CA LEU A 187 -3.35 12.35 12.00
C LEU A 187 -2.42 12.13 10.81
N SER A 188 -1.90 13.21 10.22
CA SER A 188 -1.12 13.16 8.99
C SER A 188 0.05 12.17 9.04
N ASP A 189 0.47 11.63 7.90
CA ASP A 189 1.70 10.81 7.80
C ASP A 189 1.69 9.54 8.67
N ASN A 190 0.57 8.82 8.73
CA ASN A 190 0.50 7.48 9.33
C ASN A 190 0.45 6.35 8.27
N LYS A 191 0.21 6.70 7.01
CA LYS A 191 0.14 5.82 5.82
C LYS A 191 -0.98 4.77 5.80
N HIS A 192 -1.39 4.25 6.95
CA HIS A 192 -2.33 3.13 7.06
C HIS A 192 -3.62 3.46 7.83
N LEU A 193 -3.80 4.70 8.30
CA LEU A 193 -5.09 5.14 8.84
C LEU A 193 -6.10 5.24 7.69
N TRP A 194 -7.28 4.68 7.91
CA TRP A 194 -8.36 4.69 6.93
C TRP A 194 -9.69 5.04 7.60
N GLY A 195 -10.74 5.07 6.79
CA GLY A 195 -12.09 5.42 7.22
C GLY A 195 -12.75 6.38 6.25
N LYS A 196 -13.97 6.78 6.57
CA LYS A 196 -14.72 7.81 5.84
C LYS A 196 -14.78 9.09 6.67
N LEU A 197 -14.93 10.22 5.99
CA LEU A 197 -15.17 11.50 6.66
C LEU A 197 -16.55 11.51 7.33
N PRO A 198 -16.67 12.02 8.58
CA PRO A 198 -17.94 12.04 9.30
C PRO A 198 -18.87 13.14 8.75
N SER A 199 -20.18 12.94 8.81
CA SER A 199 -21.14 13.98 8.42
C SER A 199 -21.18 15.16 9.39
N LYS A 200 -20.66 15.01 10.61
CA LYS A 200 -20.64 16.04 11.65
C LYS A 200 -19.33 15.97 12.44
N LEU A 201 -18.79 17.15 12.78
CA LEU A 201 -17.65 17.32 13.66
C LEU A 201 -18.06 17.99 14.97
N GLY A 202 -17.23 17.87 16.00
CA GLY A 202 -17.34 18.61 17.25
C GLY A 202 -17.42 20.12 16.99
N SER A 203 -18.28 20.83 17.72
CA SER A 203 -18.57 22.24 17.42
C SER A 203 -17.43 23.21 17.70
N LYS A 204 -16.37 22.78 18.40
CA LYS A 204 -15.16 23.57 18.66
C LYS A 204 -13.97 23.19 17.77
N LEU A 205 -14.14 22.22 16.87
CA LEU A 205 -13.03 21.73 16.05
C LEU A 205 -12.64 22.79 15.01
N THR A 206 -11.39 23.26 15.11
CA THR A 206 -10.84 24.31 14.23
C THR A 206 -9.78 23.78 13.26
N ARG A 207 -9.09 22.68 13.60
CA ARG A 207 -8.01 22.11 12.79
C ARG A 207 -8.20 20.61 12.59
N PHE A 208 -8.35 20.19 11.35
CA PHE A 208 -8.53 18.80 10.97
C PHE A 208 -7.55 18.40 9.87
N GLU A 209 -6.60 17.53 10.22
CA GLU A 209 -5.52 17.12 9.33
C GLU A 209 -5.36 15.62 9.25
N ILE A 210 -5.42 15.11 8.03
CA ILE A 210 -5.35 13.68 7.71
C ILE A 210 -4.46 13.41 6.49
N ASN A 211 -3.58 14.35 6.13
CA ASN A 211 -2.72 14.22 4.94
C ASN A 211 -1.97 12.88 4.92
N ASN A 212 -1.71 12.32 3.74
CA ASN A 212 -0.85 11.14 3.56
C ASN A 212 -1.33 9.91 4.36
N ASN A 213 -2.60 9.55 4.15
CA ASN A 213 -3.27 8.39 4.74
C ASN A 213 -4.15 7.68 3.69
N ASN A 214 -5.00 6.75 4.13
CA ASN A 214 -5.85 5.91 3.30
C ASN A 214 -7.35 6.21 3.52
N PHE A 215 -7.71 7.46 3.87
CA PHE A 215 -9.11 7.87 4.01
C PHE A 215 -9.82 7.82 2.65
N SER A 216 -11.06 7.37 2.62
CA SER A 216 -11.79 7.08 1.38
C SER A 216 -13.25 7.52 1.46
N GLY A 217 -13.95 7.38 0.33
CA GLY A 217 -15.34 7.80 0.19
C GLY A 217 -15.45 9.29 -0.10
N GLU A 218 -16.69 9.78 -0.08
CA GLU A 218 -16.99 11.16 -0.46
C GLU A 218 -16.84 12.14 0.70
N ILE A 219 -16.62 13.42 0.38
CA ILE A 219 -16.84 14.49 1.35
C ILE A 219 -18.36 14.60 1.55
N PRO A 220 -18.89 14.33 2.76
CA PRO A 220 -20.34 14.19 2.97
C PRO A 220 -21.07 15.53 2.84
N ASP A 221 -22.32 15.52 2.38
CA ASP A 221 -23.16 16.74 2.32
C ASP A 221 -23.35 17.44 3.69
N GLY A 222 -23.26 16.66 4.78
CA GLY A 222 -23.28 17.15 6.16
C GLY A 222 -22.09 18.05 6.54
N VAL A 223 -21.07 18.18 5.68
CA VAL A 223 -19.89 19.04 5.87
C VAL A 223 -20.23 20.49 6.21
N SER A 224 -21.40 20.98 5.79
CA SER A 224 -21.92 22.30 6.17
C SER A 224 -22.04 22.52 7.70
N SER A 225 -22.08 21.46 8.48
CA SER A 225 -22.09 21.51 9.95
C SER A 225 -20.73 21.81 10.59
N TRP A 226 -19.63 21.78 9.82
CA TRP A 226 -18.26 22.00 10.32
C TRP A 226 -17.95 23.50 10.49
N GLY A 227 -18.89 24.27 11.03
CA GLY A 227 -18.90 25.73 10.97
C GLY A 227 -17.75 26.46 11.67
N SER A 228 -17.04 25.78 12.57
CA SER A 228 -15.88 26.32 13.31
C SER A 228 -14.53 25.97 12.66
N LEU A 229 -14.54 25.22 11.56
CA LEU A 229 -13.32 24.71 10.95
C LEU A 229 -12.56 25.84 10.24
N VAL A 230 -11.28 25.98 10.60
CA VAL A 230 -10.35 27.00 10.09
C VAL A 230 -9.35 26.38 9.12
N VAL A 231 -8.88 25.16 9.43
CA VAL A 231 -7.90 24.42 8.63
C VAL A 231 -8.44 23.02 8.35
N PHE A 232 -8.55 22.68 7.06
CA PHE A 232 -8.86 21.33 6.61
C PHE A 232 -7.80 20.85 5.61
N GLU A 233 -7.00 19.88 6.02
CA GLU A 233 -5.96 19.28 5.17
C GLU A 233 -6.17 17.76 5.06
N ALA A 234 -6.47 17.30 3.84
CA ALA A 234 -6.70 15.89 3.53
C ALA A 234 -6.00 15.45 2.24
N SER A 235 -4.85 16.07 1.95
CA SER A 235 -4.03 15.81 0.78
C SER A 235 -3.53 14.36 0.74
N ASN A 236 -3.35 13.80 -0.45
CA ASN A 236 -2.86 12.44 -0.69
C ASN A 236 -3.64 11.38 0.12
N ASN A 237 -4.93 11.26 -0.17
CA ASN A 237 -5.84 10.22 0.33
C ASN A 237 -6.62 9.61 -0.86
N HIS A 238 -7.67 8.85 -0.58
CA HIS A 238 -8.58 8.26 -1.57
C HIS A 238 -9.98 8.88 -1.54
N LEU A 239 -10.09 10.17 -1.17
CA LEU A 239 -11.37 10.88 -1.18
C LEU A 239 -11.89 10.97 -2.62
N SER A 240 -13.18 10.68 -2.81
CA SER A 240 -13.83 10.58 -4.11
C SER A 240 -15.13 11.39 -4.17
N GLY A 241 -15.89 11.25 -5.26
CA GLY A 241 -17.12 12.01 -5.47
C GLY A 241 -16.87 13.45 -5.88
N SER A 242 -17.91 14.28 -5.84
CA SER A 242 -17.82 15.72 -6.11
C SER A 242 -17.54 16.53 -4.86
N ILE A 243 -17.00 17.74 -5.02
CA ILE A 243 -16.91 18.71 -3.91
C ILE A 243 -18.34 19.20 -3.60
N PRO A 244 -18.88 18.91 -2.40
CA PRO A 244 -20.26 19.27 -2.07
C PRO A 244 -20.39 20.78 -1.83
N LYS A 245 -21.54 21.35 -2.20
CA LYS A 245 -21.87 22.77 -1.94
C LYS A 245 -21.79 23.14 -0.45
N GLY A 246 -21.99 22.17 0.45
CA GLY A 246 -21.87 22.41 1.89
C GLY A 246 -20.47 22.87 2.31
N LEU A 247 -19.43 22.44 1.58
CA LEU A 247 -18.04 22.78 1.90
C LEU A 247 -17.74 24.26 1.62
N THR A 248 -18.41 24.86 0.63
CA THR A 248 -18.28 26.30 0.35
C THR A 248 -18.91 27.18 1.43
N GLY A 249 -19.81 26.61 2.24
CA GLY A 249 -20.46 27.28 3.37
C GLY A 249 -19.58 27.50 4.61
N LEU A 250 -18.35 26.96 4.64
CA LEU A 250 -17.44 27.07 5.77
C LEU A 250 -16.79 28.47 5.83
N ARG A 251 -17.45 29.41 6.51
CA ARG A 251 -17.06 30.84 6.51
C ARG A 251 -15.73 31.14 7.20
N GLN A 252 -15.34 30.33 8.18
CA GLN A 252 -14.09 30.49 8.93
C GLN A 252 -12.90 29.78 8.28
N LEU A 253 -13.13 28.99 7.22
CA LEU A 253 -12.11 28.21 6.58
C LEU A 253 -11.08 29.12 5.91
N THR A 254 -9.81 28.95 6.30
CA THR A 254 -8.66 29.72 5.80
C THR A 254 -7.75 28.89 4.91
N THR A 255 -7.64 27.59 5.19
CA THR A 255 -6.82 26.63 4.46
C THR A 255 -7.65 25.40 4.11
N LEU A 256 -7.69 25.09 2.81
CA LEU A 256 -8.30 23.89 2.27
C LEU A 256 -7.31 23.19 1.33
N MET A 257 -6.79 22.05 1.77
CA MET A 257 -5.88 21.21 0.98
C MET A 257 -6.52 19.84 0.73
N LEU A 258 -6.84 19.56 -0.53
CA LEU A 258 -7.46 18.31 -0.98
C LEU A 258 -6.70 17.70 -2.16
N ASP A 259 -5.46 18.12 -2.41
CA ASP A 259 -4.69 17.66 -3.55
C ASP A 259 -4.30 16.18 -3.46
N GLY A 260 -4.08 15.54 -4.61
CA GLY A 260 -3.69 14.13 -4.65
C GLY A 260 -4.80 13.17 -4.20
N ASN A 261 -6.05 13.47 -4.51
CA ASN A 261 -7.21 12.62 -4.23
C ASN A 261 -7.88 12.13 -5.53
N LEU A 262 -9.08 11.56 -5.41
CA LEU A 262 -9.90 11.06 -6.52
C LEU A 262 -11.15 11.93 -6.74
N LEU A 263 -11.15 13.19 -6.28
CA LEU A 263 -12.28 14.11 -6.40
C LEU A 263 -12.60 14.40 -7.87
N SER A 264 -13.87 14.50 -8.20
CA SER A 264 -14.39 14.56 -9.57
C SER A 264 -15.55 15.56 -9.67
N GLY A 265 -16.21 15.61 -10.83
CA GLY A 265 -17.30 16.55 -11.08
C GLY A 265 -16.80 17.98 -11.27
N VAL A 266 -17.69 18.95 -11.12
CA VAL A 266 -17.42 20.37 -11.36
C VAL A 266 -17.13 21.12 -10.06
N LEU A 267 -16.37 22.21 -10.15
CA LEU A 267 -16.20 23.14 -9.05
C LEU A 267 -17.55 23.86 -8.75
N PRO A 268 -18.02 23.90 -7.48
CA PRO A 268 -19.27 24.56 -7.14
C PRO A 268 -19.27 26.07 -7.49
N VAL A 269 -20.41 26.62 -7.86
CA VAL A 269 -20.52 28.05 -8.19
C VAL A 269 -20.65 28.93 -6.94
N GLU A 270 -21.08 28.34 -5.81
CA GLU A 270 -21.28 28.98 -4.51
C GLU A 270 -19.97 29.27 -3.76
N ILE A 271 -18.81 29.13 -4.41
CA ILE A 271 -17.46 29.36 -3.86
C ILE A 271 -17.31 30.74 -3.21
N ILE A 272 -18.05 31.75 -3.68
CA ILE A 272 -18.12 33.11 -3.09
C ILE A 272 -18.55 33.13 -1.61
N SER A 273 -19.06 32.02 -1.09
CA SER A 273 -19.44 31.84 0.32
C SER A 273 -18.24 31.70 1.26
N TRP A 274 -17.07 31.33 0.76
CA TRP A 274 -15.82 31.36 1.53
C TRP A 274 -15.41 32.80 1.79
N LYS A 275 -15.46 33.22 3.07
CA LYS A 275 -15.18 34.60 3.47
C LYS A 275 -13.76 34.85 3.95
N SER A 276 -13.05 33.80 4.33
CA SER A 276 -11.71 33.89 4.94
C SER A 276 -10.67 33.01 4.24
N LEU A 277 -11.03 32.37 3.11
CA LEU A 277 -10.18 31.37 2.48
C LEU A 277 -8.97 32.03 1.82
N SER A 278 -7.80 31.66 2.29
CA SER A 278 -6.50 32.17 1.83
C SER A 278 -5.75 31.18 0.95
N THR A 279 -5.88 29.89 1.25
CA THR A 279 -5.15 28.80 0.61
C THR A 279 -6.11 27.74 0.13
N LEU A 280 -6.13 27.52 -1.19
CA LEU A 280 -6.88 26.45 -1.83
C LEU A 280 -5.95 25.60 -2.71
N ASN A 281 -5.81 24.33 -2.36
CA ASN A 281 -5.12 23.36 -3.19
C ASN A 281 -6.05 22.20 -3.54
N LEU A 282 -6.39 22.08 -4.82
CA LEU A 282 -7.19 20.99 -5.39
C LEU A 282 -6.42 20.22 -6.47
N ALA A 283 -5.10 20.39 -6.53
CA ALA A 283 -4.26 19.81 -7.56
C ALA A 283 -4.36 18.27 -7.59
N ARG A 284 -3.98 17.65 -8.71
CA ARG A 284 -3.87 16.18 -8.82
C ARG A 284 -5.17 15.46 -8.42
N ASN A 285 -6.28 15.88 -9.00
CA ASN A 285 -7.60 15.27 -8.85
C ASN A 285 -8.19 14.96 -10.24
N LYS A 286 -9.49 14.65 -10.30
CA LYS A 286 -10.26 14.39 -11.53
C LYS A 286 -11.34 15.45 -11.78
N LEU A 287 -11.15 16.67 -11.26
CA LEU A 287 -12.10 17.77 -11.42
C LEU A 287 -12.24 18.17 -12.89
N SER A 288 -13.43 18.52 -13.33
CA SER A 288 -13.77 18.83 -14.72
C SER A 288 -14.69 20.05 -14.82
N GLY A 289 -15.02 20.46 -16.05
CA GLY A 289 -15.82 21.66 -16.28
C GLY A 289 -15.02 22.97 -16.13
N PRO A 290 -15.68 24.13 -16.21
CA PRO A 290 -15.03 25.42 -16.19
C PRO A 290 -14.58 25.84 -14.80
N ILE A 291 -13.55 26.69 -14.74
CA ILE A 291 -13.20 27.44 -13.53
C ILE A 291 -14.28 28.51 -13.29
N PRO A 292 -14.99 28.50 -12.15
CA PRO A 292 -16.01 29.50 -11.85
C PRO A 292 -15.44 30.92 -11.76
N PRO A 293 -16.02 31.93 -12.45
CA PRO A 293 -15.61 33.33 -12.33
C PRO A 293 -15.71 33.88 -10.89
N ALA A 294 -16.58 33.28 -10.06
CA ALA A 294 -16.79 33.66 -8.67
C ALA A 294 -15.53 33.58 -7.79
N PHE A 295 -14.50 32.83 -8.20
CA PHE A 295 -13.20 32.83 -7.53
C PHE A 295 -12.59 34.24 -7.46
N GLY A 296 -12.79 35.07 -8.49
CA GLY A 296 -12.28 36.45 -8.54
C GLY A 296 -12.83 37.36 -7.42
N SER A 297 -13.88 36.93 -6.74
CA SER A 297 -14.55 37.68 -5.66
C SER A 297 -14.19 37.16 -4.26
N LEU A 298 -13.22 36.25 -4.12
CA LEU A 298 -12.74 35.80 -2.83
C LEU A 298 -11.76 36.83 -2.24
N PRO A 299 -12.08 37.45 -1.09
CA PRO A 299 -11.37 38.64 -0.61
C PRO A 299 -9.94 38.34 -0.17
N ASP A 300 -9.69 37.15 0.40
CA ASP A 300 -8.43 36.82 1.07
C ASP A 300 -7.61 35.76 0.33
N LEU A 301 -8.02 35.32 -0.88
CA LEU A 301 -7.35 34.23 -1.57
C LEU A 301 -5.97 34.66 -2.07
N LEU A 302 -4.92 33.95 -1.63
CA LEU A 302 -3.52 34.22 -1.96
C LEU A 302 -2.84 33.03 -2.66
N TYR A 303 -3.28 31.81 -2.40
CA TYR A 303 -2.73 30.58 -2.98
C TYR A 303 -3.85 29.78 -3.64
N LEU A 304 -3.69 29.54 -4.95
CA LEU A 304 -4.62 28.75 -5.74
C LEU A 304 -3.88 27.76 -6.64
N ASP A 305 -4.00 26.47 -6.33
CA ASP A 305 -3.51 25.39 -7.18
C ASP A 305 -4.66 24.49 -7.63
N LEU A 306 -4.92 24.48 -8.94
CA LEU A 306 -5.88 23.60 -9.62
C LEU A 306 -5.20 22.69 -10.65
N SER A 307 -3.87 22.58 -10.61
CA SER A 307 -3.09 21.85 -11.60
C SER A 307 -3.38 20.35 -11.61
N TYR A 308 -3.05 19.66 -12.70
CA TYR A 308 -3.26 18.21 -12.84
C TYR A 308 -4.72 17.80 -12.59
N ASN A 309 -5.64 18.41 -13.34
CA ASN A 309 -7.07 18.10 -13.34
C ASN A 309 -7.56 17.96 -14.80
N GLN A 310 -8.88 17.96 -15.00
CA GLN A 310 -9.55 17.90 -16.31
C GLN A 310 -10.39 19.16 -16.57
N LEU A 311 -10.03 20.29 -15.94
CA LEU A 311 -10.74 21.56 -16.09
C LEU A 311 -10.65 22.06 -17.52
N SER A 312 -11.74 22.65 -18.02
CA SER A 312 -11.90 23.04 -19.42
C SER A 312 -12.45 24.46 -19.56
N GLY A 313 -12.51 24.96 -20.80
CA GLY A 313 -12.98 26.32 -21.08
C GLY A 313 -11.91 27.39 -20.80
N ASN A 314 -12.32 28.65 -20.84
CA ASN A 314 -11.41 29.78 -20.71
C ASN A 314 -11.10 30.10 -19.25
N ILE A 315 -9.92 30.65 -19.01
CA ILE A 315 -9.56 31.21 -17.70
C ILE A 315 -10.39 32.50 -17.49
N PRO A 316 -11.23 32.59 -16.44
CA PRO A 316 -12.04 33.79 -16.20
C PRO A 316 -11.18 35.02 -15.93
N THR A 317 -11.46 36.14 -16.59
CA THR A 317 -10.76 37.41 -16.38
C THR A 317 -10.99 37.99 -14.98
N GLN A 318 -12.10 37.62 -14.33
CA GLN A 318 -12.40 38.01 -12.94
C GLN A 318 -11.31 37.56 -11.96
N LEU A 319 -10.59 36.47 -12.27
CA LEU A 319 -9.46 36.03 -11.44
C LEU A 319 -8.34 37.09 -11.37
N GLY A 320 -8.17 37.92 -12.39
CA GLY A 320 -7.19 39.01 -12.41
C GLY A 320 -7.44 40.09 -11.35
N GLN A 321 -8.60 40.10 -10.70
CA GLN A 321 -8.90 40.97 -9.56
C GLN A 321 -8.18 40.52 -8.27
N LEU A 322 -7.77 39.25 -8.20
CA LEU A 322 -7.08 38.68 -7.06
C LEU A 322 -5.59 39.05 -7.08
N ARG A 323 -5.02 39.20 -5.89
CA ARG A 323 -3.57 39.41 -5.70
C ARG A 323 -2.91 38.11 -5.23
N LEU A 324 -2.85 37.14 -6.13
CA LEU A 324 -2.32 35.80 -5.82
C LEU A 324 -0.80 35.81 -5.69
N ASN A 325 -0.31 35.26 -4.58
CA ASN A 325 1.10 34.94 -4.38
C ASN A 325 1.51 33.68 -5.17
N PHE A 326 0.57 32.75 -5.31
CA PHE A 326 0.78 31.51 -6.05
C PHE A 326 -0.46 31.16 -6.86
N LEU A 327 -0.24 30.84 -8.13
CA LEU A 327 -1.27 30.39 -9.06
C LEU A 327 -0.70 29.22 -9.86
N ASN A 328 -1.45 28.13 -9.98
CA ASN A 328 -1.06 27.03 -10.87
C ASN A 328 -2.29 26.32 -11.46
N PHE A 329 -2.43 26.42 -12.79
CA PHE A 329 -3.47 25.79 -13.61
C PHE A 329 -2.89 24.81 -14.65
N SER A 330 -1.62 24.43 -14.50
CA SER A 330 -0.93 23.57 -15.45
C SER A 330 -1.56 22.18 -15.52
N SER A 331 -1.35 21.48 -16.63
CA SER A 331 -1.85 20.11 -16.85
C SER A 331 -3.37 19.99 -16.68
N ASN A 332 -4.10 20.79 -17.46
CA ASN A 332 -5.56 20.78 -17.57
C ASN A 332 -5.98 20.73 -19.06
N ARG A 333 -7.26 21.01 -19.35
CA ARG A 333 -7.83 21.13 -20.71
C ARG A 333 -8.30 22.55 -21.00
N LEU A 334 -7.65 23.56 -20.41
CA LEU A 334 -8.02 24.96 -20.56
C LEU A 334 -7.75 25.46 -21.98
N THR A 335 -8.54 26.45 -22.40
CA THR A 335 -8.54 26.98 -23.78
C THR A 335 -8.54 28.50 -23.80
N GLY A 336 -8.16 29.09 -24.93
CA GLY A 336 -8.29 30.53 -25.16
C GLY A 336 -7.07 31.33 -24.69
N GLN A 337 -7.22 32.65 -24.68
CA GLN A 337 -6.17 33.58 -24.27
C GLN A 337 -6.05 33.60 -22.74
N ILE A 338 -4.82 33.60 -22.25
CA ILE A 338 -4.51 33.90 -20.84
C ILE A 338 -4.87 35.37 -20.56
N PRO A 339 -5.66 35.67 -19.52
CA PRO A 339 -5.96 37.06 -19.13
C PRO A 339 -4.67 37.87 -18.92
N ASP A 340 -4.67 39.12 -19.38
CA ASP A 340 -3.47 39.98 -19.41
C ASP A 340 -2.82 40.14 -18.03
N GLU A 341 -3.61 40.09 -16.95
CA GLU A 341 -3.13 40.15 -15.57
C GLU A 341 -2.18 38.98 -15.22
N PHE A 342 -2.34 37.83 -15.88
CA PHE A 342 -1.52 36.64 -15.69
C PHE A 342 -0.51 36.40 -16.82
N ASP A 343 -0.54 37.20 -17.89
CA ASP A 343 0.33 37.06 -19.06
C ASP A 343 1.72 37.69 -18.82
N ASN A 344 2.41 37.19 -17.79
CA ASN A 344 3.74 37.67 -17.38
C ASN A 344 4.61 36.53 -16.81
N MET A 345 5.92 36.79 -16.69
CA MET A 345 6.91 35.77 -16.28
C MET A 345 6.70 35.19 -14.88
N ALA A 346 6.00 35.88 -13.97
CA ALA A 346 5.73 35.35 -12.64
C ALA A 346 4.86 34.07 -12.68
N TYR A 347 4.07 33.91 -13.74
CA TYR A 347 3.15 32.78 -13.93
C TYR A 347 3.55 31.87 -15.10
N GLU A 348 4.81 31.93 -15.56
CA GLU A 348 5.29 31.18 -16.74
C GLU A 348 5.00 29.67 -16.65
N ASN A 349 5.15 29.09 -15.45
CA ASN A 349 4.93 27.66 -15.22
C ASN A 349 3.46 27.32 -14.90
N SER A 350 2.63 28.33 -14.60
CA SER A 350 1.27 28.15 -14.12
C SER A 350 0.30 27.64 -15.17
N PHE A 351 0.68 27.65 -16.45
CA PHE A 351 -0.23 27.34 -17.57
C PHE A 351 0.26 26.21 -18.47
N LEU A 352 1.41 25.60 -18.14
CA LEU A 352 2.02 24.52 -18.92
C LEU A 352 1.07 23.34 -19.12
N ASN A 353 1.30 22.55 -20.17
CA ASN A 353 0.49 21.36 -20.50
C ASN A 353 -1.02 21.64 -20.71
N ASN A 354 -1.37 22.82 -21.23
CA ASN A 354 -2.69 23.15 -21.76
C ASN A 354 -2.58 23.51 -23.25
N SER A 355 -2.77 22.53 -24.14
CA SER A 355 -2.42 22.67 -25.57
C SER A 355 -3.17 23.76 -26.35
N ASN A 356 -4.30 24.24 -25.81
CA ASN A 356 -5.18 25.20 -26.47
C ASN A 356 -5.16 26.58 -25.78
N LEU A 357 -4.26 26.79 -24.80
CA LEU A 357 -3.99 28.12 -24.26
C LEU A 357 -3.01 28.86 -25.18
N CYS A 358 -3.20 30.18 -25.26
CA CYS A 358 -2.28 31.08 -25.92
C CYS A 358 -1.97 32.28 -25.05
N ALA A 359 -0.78 32.86 -25.26
CA ALA A 359 -0.30 34.07 -24.59
C ALA A 359 -0.10 35.19 -25.62
N THR A 360 -0.29 36.44 -25.21
CA THR A 360 0.00 37.60 -26.07
C THR A 360 1.41 38.14 -25.84
N ASN A 361 1.95 38.00 -24.63
CA ASN A 361 3.23 38.55 -24.19
C ASN A 361 4.09 37.52 -23.44
N LYS A 362 5.42 37.58 -23.63
CA LYS A 362 6.48 37.17 -22.67
C LYS A 362 6.49 35.76 -22.03
N ILE A 363 5.53 34.87 -22.25
CA ILE A 363 5.59 33.47 -21.79
C ILE A 363 6.22 32.61 -22.90
N SER A 364 7.49 32.23 -22.73
CA SER A 364 8.33 31.57 -23.75
C SER A 364 7.76 30.26 -24.30
N ASN A 365 6.94 29.58 -23.50
CA ASN A 365 6.59 28.17 -23.68
C ASN A 365 5.15 27.94 -24.19
N LEU A 366 4.39 29.00 -24.49
CA LEU A 366 3.01 28.91 -24.99
C LEU A 366 2.87 29.47 -26.40
N THR A 367 1.85 29.00 -27.12
CA THR A 367 1.53 29.46 -28.46
C THR A 367 1.12 30.94 -28.42
N SER A 368 1.60 31.77 -29.36
CA SER A 368 1.17 33.18 -29.44
C SER A 368 -0.29 33.28 -29.90
N CYS A 369 -1.12 34.09 -29.24
CA CYS A 369 -2.50 34.36 -29.69
C CYS A 369 -2.56 35.15 -31.01
N HIS A 370 -1.50 35.90 -31.34
CA HIS A 370 -1.36 36.64 -32.59
C HIS A 370 -0.75 35.82 -33.72
N ALA A 371 -0.41 34.55 -33.47
CA ALA A 371 -0.24 33.61 -34.55
C ALA A 371 -1.63 33.41 -35.19
N GLU A 372 -2.01 34.33 -36.10
CA GLU A 372 -3.03 34.07 -37.11
C GLU A 372 -2.90 32.62 -37.51
N SER A 373 -4.01 31.89 -37.45
CA SER A 373 -4.22 30.60 -38.04
C SER A 373 -3.19 30.32 -39.14
N ARG A 374 -2.00 29.82 -38.74
CA ARG A 374 -1.32 28.82 -39.52
C ARG A 374 -2.34 27.72 -39.44
N LYS A 375 -3.25 27.71 -40.44
CA LYS A 375 -3.91 26.52 -40.91
C LYS A 375 -2.80 25.50 -40.76
N THR A 376 -2.90 24.67 -39.72
CA THR A 376 -2.14 23.44 -39.68
C THR A 376 -2.37 22.93 -41.08
N LYS A 377 -1.30 22.82 -41.89
CA LYS A 377 -1.43 22.28 -43.24
C LYS A 377 -2.21 21.02 -42.99
N LYS A 378 -3.51 21.00 -43.33
CA LYS A 378 -4.36 19.84 -43.07
C LYS A 378 -3.55 18.75 -43.70
N LEU A 379 -3.03 17.83 -42.88
CA LEU A 379 -2.27 16.69 -43.38
C LEU A 379 -3.12 16.18 -44.51
N SER A 380 -2.54 16.16 -45.72
CA SER A 380 -3.36 16.04 -46.93
C SER A 380 -4.30 14.86 -46.72
N ARG A 381 -5.53 14.89 -47.24
CA ARG A 381 -6.44 13.76 -47.06
C ARG A 381 -5.77 12.43 -47.42
N ARG A 382 -4.80 12.46 -48.36
CA ARG A 382 -3.92 11.33 -48.71
C ARG A 382 -2.97 10.91 -47.59
N PHE A 383 -2.40 11.84 -46.83
CA PHE A 383 -1.55 11.54 -45.67
C PHE A 383 -2.36 11.01 -44.48
N ILE A 384 -3.56 11.54 -44.21
CA ILE A 384 -4.44 10.99 -43.16
C ILE A 384 -4.91 9.59 -43.57
N ILE A 385 -5.32 9.40 -44.83
CA ILE A 385 -5.68 8.07 -45.35
C ILE A 385 -4.46 7.14 -45.26
N ALA A 386 -3.28 7.56 -45.70
CA ALA A 386 -2.06 6.77 -45.60
C ALA A 386 -1.72 6.41 -44.15
N LEU A 387 -1.83 7.35 -43.21
CA LEU A 387 -1.58 7.09 -41.79
C LEU A 387 -2.63 6.14 -41.19
N THR A 388 -3.92 6.29 -41.53
CA THR A 388 -4.97 5.36 -41.10
C THR A 388 -4.81 3.98 -41.71
N VAL A 389 -4.37 3.89 -42.96
CA VAL A 389 -4.06 2.61 -43.63
C VAL A 389 -2.82 1.99 -43.02
N CYS A 390 -1.76 2.76 -42.74
CA CYS A 390 -0.56 2.27 -42.06
C CYS A 390 -0.86 1.82 -40.63
N LEU A 391 -1.68 2.56 -39.87
CA LEU A 391 -2.12 2.16 -38.54
C LEU A 391 -3.02 0.93 -38.58
N ALA A 392 -3.93 0.83 -39.56
CA ALA A 392 -4.76 -0.35 -39.76
C ALA A 392 -3.93 -1.57 -40.17
N LEU A 393 -2.92 -1.40 -41.03
CA LEU A 393 -1.98 -2.44 -41.41
C LEU A 393 -1.08 -2.84 -40.25
N ALA A 394 -0.64 -1.89 -39.42
CA ALA A 394 0.14 -2.17 -38.21
C ALA A 394 -0.69 -2.90 -37.17
N LEU A 395 -1.96 -2.51 -36.97
CA LEU A 395 -2.92 -3.22 -36.12
C LEU A 395 -3.22 -4.62 -36.67
N CYS A 396 -3.42 -4.78 -37.98
CA CYS A 396 -3.55 -6.10 -38.61
C CYS A 396 -2.29 -6.95 -38.43
N LEU A 397 -1.10 -6.38 -38.59
CA LEU A 397 0.15 -7.08 -38.33
C LEU A 397 0.29 -7.45 -36.86
N LEU A 398 -0.12 -6.56 -35.95
CA LEU A 398 -0.12 -6.83 -34.51
C LEU A 398 -1.12 -7.92 -34.14
N THR A 399 -2.32 -7.92 -34.72
CA THR A 399 -3.32 -8.96 -34.49
C THR A 399 -2.87 -10.27 -35.12
N ILE A 400 -2.23 -10.28 -36.29
CA ILE A 400 -1.61 -11.47 -36.90
C ILE A 400 -0.45 -11.97 -36.04
N LEU A 401 0.39 -11.09 -35.49
CA LEU A 401 1.48 -11.45 -34.58
C LEU A 401 0.94 -12.00 -33.27
N ILE A 402 -0.09 -11.38 -32.68
CA ILE A 402 -0.74 -11.85 -31.47
C ILE A 402 -1.47 -13.17 -31.74
N THR A 403 -2.19 -13.33 -32.84
CA THR A 403 -2.80 -14.61 -33.20
C THR A 403 -1.74 -15.65 -33.53
N TRP A 404 -0.63 -15.31 -34.18
CA TRP A 404 0.49 -16.23 -34.39
C TRP A 404 1.15 -16.62 -33.07
N PHE A 405 1.31 -15.68 -32.14
CA PHE A 405 1.88 -15.93 -30.81
C PHE A 405 0.92 -16.74 -29.94
N LEU A 406 -0.38 -16.46 -29.99
CA LEU A 406 -1.43 -17.24 -29.32
C LEU A 406 -1.57 -18.62 -29.98
N VAL A 407 -1.53 -18.75 -31.29
CA VAL A 407 -1.54 -20.04 -32.00
C VAL A 407 -0.27 -20.82 -31.70
N LYS A 408 0.90 -20.18 -31.61
CA LYS A 408 2.16 -20.82 -31.18
C LYS A 408 2.10 -21.22 -29.71
N TYR A 409 1.54 -20.39 -28.85
CA TYR A 409 1.34 -20.65 -27.43
C TYR A 409 0.32 -21.79 -27.18
N TYR A 410 -0.79 -21.82 -27.91
CA TYR A 410 -1.80 -22.88 -27.85
C TYR A 410 -1.37 -24.16 -28.58
N ARG A 411 -0.59 -24.07 -29.67
CA ARG A 411 0.04 -25.25 -30.30
C ARG A 411 1.08 -25.89 -29.38
N ASN A 412 1.89 -25.09 -28.68
CA ASN A 412 2.82 -25.61 -27.67
C ASN A 412 2.11 -26.15 -26.42
N LYS A 413 0.96 -25.59 -26.03
CA LYS A 413 0.20 -26.07 -24.86
C LYS A 413 -0.69 -27.30 -25.13
N LYS A 414 -0.97 -27.63 -26.40
CA LYS A 414 -1.75 -28.82 -26.78
C LYS A 414 -0.90 -30.07 -27.02
N SER A 415 0.44 -29.95 -26.99
CA SER A 415 1.37 -31.05 -27.29
C SER A 415 1.79 -31.89 -26.08
N ASP A 416 1.45 -31.49 -24.84
CA ASP A 416 1.94 -32.13 -23.61
C ASP A 416 0.91 -33.04 -22.89
N GLN A 417 -0.26 -33.28 -23.49
CA GLN A 417 -1.29 -34.12 -22.86
C GLN A 417 -1.13 -35.60 -23.28
N TRP A 418 -0.68 -36.45 -22.36
CA TRP A 418 -0.56 -37.89 -22.55
C TRP A 418 -1.88 -38.61 -22.25
N ASN A 419 -2.31 -39.50 -23.15
CA ASN A 419 -3.46 -40.38 -22.97
C ASN A 419 -3.01 -41.68 -22.31
N PHE A 420 -3.50 -41.94 -21.09
CA PHE A 420 -3.27 -43.16 -20.32
C PHE A 420 -4.53 -44.03 -20.34
N ILE A 421 -4.44 -45.25 -20.85
CA ILE A 421 -5.56 -46.22 -20.88
C ILE A 421 -5.10 -47.48 -20.15
N SER A 422 -5.77 -47.81 -19.05
CA SER A 422 -5.48 -49.02 -18.27
C SER A 422 -6.50 -50.13 -18.54
N PHE A 423 -6.02 -51.37 -18.64
CA PHE A 423 -6.87 -52.56 -18.85
C PHE A 423 -7.13 -53.33 -17.53
N GLN A 424 -6.50 -52.89 -16.44
CA GLN A 424 -6.68 -53.43 -15.09
C GLN A 424 -6.44 -52.35 -14.03
N ARG A 425 -6.59 -52.68 -12.75
CA ARG A 425 -6.22 -51.75 -11.67
C ARG A 425 -4.69 -51.70 -11.56
N LEU A 426 -4.12 -50.51 -11.62
CA LEU A 426 -2.69 -50.25 -11.53
C LEU A 426 -2.44 -49.22 -10.44
N ASP A 427 -1.32 -49.36 -9.74
CA ASP A 427 -0.89 -48.46 -8.66
C ASP A 427 0.20 -47.49 -9.15
N PHE A 428 0.42 -47.40 -10.47
CA PHE A 428 1.35 -46.47 -11.13
C PHE A 428 0.68 -45.74 -12.31
N THR A 429 1.26 -44.62 -12.71
CA THR A 429 0.77 -43.72 -13.78
C THR A 429 1.85 -43.43 -14.83
N GLU A 430 1.54 -42.60 -15.83
CA GLU A 430 2.52 -42.15 -16.80
C GLU A 430 3.71 -41.41 -16.18
N VAL A 431 3.51 -40.75 -15.04
CA VAL A 431 4.56 -40.01 -14.32
C VAL A 431 5.65 -40.94 -13.80
N ASP A 432 5.30 -42.18 -13.48
CA ASP A 432 6.23 -43.20 -12.97
C ASP A 432 6.97 -43.91 -14.11
N VAL A 433 6.35 -43.98 -15.29
CA VAL A 433 6.88 -44.69 -16.46
C VAL A 433 7.76 -43.80 -17.34
N LEU A 434 7.32 -42.59 -17.66
CA LEU A 434 7.99 -41.72 -18.63
C LEU A 434 9.45 -41.36 -18.27
N PRO A 435 9.81 -41.07 -17.00
CA PRO A 435 11.20 -40.81 -16.63
C PRO A 435 12.14 -42.00 -16.83
N GLY A 436 11.59 -43.22 -16.86
CA GLY A 436 12.34 -44.45 -17.04
C GLY A 436 12.73 -44.76 -18.48
N LEU A 437 12.27 -43.99 -19.48
CA LEU A 437 12.59 -44.15 -20.91
C LEU A 437 13.99 -43.61 -21.27
N ALA A 438 15.00 -44.03 -20.51
CA ALA A 438 16.40 -43.70 -20.71
C ALA A 438 17.15 -44.89 -21.34
N GLU A 439 18.24 -44.62 -22.07
CA GLU A 439 19.07 -45.66 -22.68
C GLU A 439 19.59 -46.69 -21.67
N SER A 440 19.81 -46.28 -20.41
CA SER A 440 20.26 -47.18 -19.33
C SER A 440 19.26 -48.29 -19.00
N ASN A 441 17.98 -48.11 -19.33
CA ASN A 441 16.90 -49.04 -19.04
C ASN A 441 16.49 -49.86 -20.27
N LEU A 442 17.14 -49.68 -21.41
CA LEU A 442 16.85 -50.40 -22.66
C LEU A 442 17.26 -51.87 -22.54
N ILE A 443 16.31 -52.79 -22.72
CA ILE A 443 16.53 -54.24 -22.63
C ILE A 443 16.43 -54.96 -23.98
N GLY A 444 15.91 -54.30 -25.02
CA GLY A 444 15.85 -54.86 -26.37
C GLY A 444 15.45 -53.83 -27.43
N CYS A 445 15.95 -53.99 -28.64
CA CYS A 445 15.59 -53.15 -29.79
C CYS A 445 15.41 -54.05 -31.04
N GLY A 446 14.32 -53.84 -31.77
CA GLY A 446 13.97 -54.64 -32.95
C GLY A 446 13.21 -53.85 -34.02
N GLY A 447 12.65 -54.54 -35.01
CA GLY A 447 11.95 -53.93 -36.13
C GLY A 447 10.69 -53.13 -35.75
N SER A 448 10.02 -53.51 -34.65
CA SER A 448 8.78 -52.90 -34.17
C SER A 448 8.98 -51.82 -33.09
N GLY A 449 10.21 -51.60 -32.63
CA GLY A 449 10.51 -50.58 -31.61
C GLY A 449 11.53 -51.02 -30.56
N GLU A 450 11.53 -50.28 -29.46
CA GLU A 450 12.46 -50.43 -28.34
C GLU A 450 11.70 -50.89 -27.10
N VAL A 451 12.32 -51.72 -26.26
CA VAL A 451 11.73 -52.24 -25.03
C VAL A 451 12.62 -51.86 -23.86
N PHE A 452 12.01 -51.26 -22.83
CA PHE A 452 12.66 -50.78 -21.62
C PHE A 452 12.18 -51.57 -20.40
N LYS A 453 13.07 -51.81 -19.43
CA LYS A 453 12.71 -52.31 -18.09
C LYS A 453 12.62 -51.13 -17.14
N ILE A 454 11.43 -50.84 -16.64
CA ILE A 454 11.18 -49.65 -15.81
C ILE A 454 10.63 -50.07 -14.45
N ALA A 455 11.23 -49.55 -13.37
CA ALA A 455 10.70 -49.71 -12.03
C ALA A 455 9.53 -48.74 -11.81
N VAL A 456 8.37 -49.26 -11.42
CA VAL A 456 7.13 -48.47 -11.28
C VAL A 456 6.67 -48.28 -9.84
N ASP A 457 7.36 -48.89 -8.87
CA ASP A 457 7.12 -48.66 -7.44
C ASP A 457 8.39 -48.96 -6.61
N ARG A 458 8.40 -48.55 -5.34
CA ARG A 458 9.50 -48.67 -4.38
C ARG A 458 9.81 -50.10 -3.93
N GLU A 459 8.91 -51.07 -4.20
CA GLU A 459 9.09 -52.50 -3.87
C GLU A 459 9.69 -53.34 -5.01
N ASN A 460 10.55 -52.76 -5.86
CA ASN A 460 11.22 -53.48 -6.98
C ASN A 460 10.26 -54.14 -8.00
N GLN A 461 9.05 -53.60 -8.19
CA GLN A 461 8.18 -54.03 -9.28
C GLN A 461 8.62 -53.39 -10.60
N TYR A 462 8.81 -54.24 -11.61
CA TYR A 462 9.23 -53.83 -12.95
C TYR A 462 8.13 -54.07 -13.97
N VAL A 463 8.07 -53.18 -14.95
CA VAL A 463 7.26 -53.35 -16.17
C VAL A 463 8.16 -53.33 -17.40
N ALA A 464 7.73 -54.02 -18.45
CA ALA A 464 8.35 -53.95 -19.76
C ALA A 464 7.60 -52.92 -20.61
N VAL A 465 8.27 -51.84 -20.99
CA VAL A 465 7.66 -50.75 -21.77
C VAL A 465 8.17 -50.82 -23.18
N LYS A 466 7.30 -51.16 -24.13
CA LYS A 466 7.59 -51.19 -25.56
C LYS A 466 7.20 -49.84 -26.17
N ARG A 467 8.20 -49.09 -26.63
CA ARG A 467 8.04 -47.87 -27.41
C ARG A 467 7.97 -48.23 -28.89
N ILE A 468 6.83 -47.95 -29.52
CA ILE A 468 6.66 -48.14 -30.96
C ILE A 468 7.50 -47.08 -31.69
N ARG A 469 8.22 -47.51 -32.73
CA ARG A 469 9.10 -46.64 -33.49
C ARG A 469 8.29 -45.54 -34.19
N SER A 470 8.71 -44.28 -34.08
CA SER A 470 8.08 -43.16 -34.77
C SER A 470 8.82 -42.88 -36.09
N ASP A 471 8.14 -43.09 -37.23
CA ASP A 471 8.65 -42.73 -38.57
C ASP A 471 7.56 -41.95 -39.31
N LYS A 472 7.82 -40.65 -39.54
CA LYS A 472 6.89 -39.69 -40.15
C LYS A 472 6.36 -40.09 -41.54
N LYS A 473 6.95 -41.11 -42.19
CA LYS A 473 6.50 -41.63 -43.49
C LYS A 473 5.60 -42.88 -43.42
N LYS A 474 5.40 -43.48 -42.24
CA LYS A 474 4.65 -44.75 -42.05
C LYS A 474 3.63 -44.71 -40.90
N ASP A 475 3.26 -43.51 -40.44
CA ASP A 475 2.42 -43.32 -39.24
C ASP A 475 1.09 -44.09 -39.26
N ASP A 476 0.41 -44.18 -40.42
CA ASP A 476 -0.88 -44.87 -40.52
C ASP A 476 -0.78 -46.40 -40.29
N LEU A 477 0.30 -47.04 -40.76
CA LEU A 477 0.50 -48.49 -40.58
C LEU A 477 0.89 -48.80 -39.13
N LEU A 478 1.72 -47.96 -38.51
CA LEU A 478 2.15 -48.12 -37.12
C LEU A 478 1.05 -47.80 -36.12
N GLU A 479 0.15 -46.86 -36.45
CA GLU A 479 -1.08 -46.63 -35.68
C GLU A 479 -2.01 -47.84 -35.73
N GLN A 480 -2.17 -48.47 -36.90
CA GLN A 480 -2.96 -49.70 -37.02
C GLN A 480 -2.35 -50.86 -36.22
N GLU A 481 -1.01 -51.01 -36.22
CA GLU A 481 -0.32 -52.01 -35.39
C GLU A 481 -0.53 -51.76 -33.89
N PHE A 482 -0.41 -50.51 -33.44
CA PHE A 482 -0.63 -50.13 -32.04
C PHE A 482 -2.09 -50.39 -31.59
N GLN A 483 -3.07 -50.00 -32.40
CA GLN A 483 -4.49 -50.23 -32.11
C GLN A 483 -4.86 -51.72 -32.13
N ALA A 484 -4.32 -52.49 -33.09
CA ALA A 484 -4.53 -53.94 -33.15
C ALA A 484 -3.95 -54.64 -31.91
N GLU A 485 -2.75 -54.25 -31.47
CA GLU A 485 -2.09 -54.83 -30.28
C GLU A 485 -2.88 -54.52 -29.00
N ILE A 486 -3.44 -53.31 -28.85
CA ILE A 486 -4.36 -52.93 -27.76
C ILE A 486 -5.66 -53.76 -27.79
N GLN A 487 -6.29 -53.87 -28.96
CA GLN A 487 -7.59 -54.53 -29.09
C GLN A 487 -7.50 -56.04 -28.85
N ILE A 488 -6.41 -56.66 -29.30
CA ILE A 488 -6.16 -58.10 -29.13
C ILE A 488 -5.69 -58.39 -27.70
N LEU A 489 -4.61 -57.75 -27.22
CA LEU A 489 -4.00 -58.13 -25.95
C LEU A 489 -4.67 -57.50 -24.73
N GLY A 490 -5.39 -56.39 -24.90
CA GLY A 490 -6.19 -55.78 -23.83
C GLY A 490 -7.43 -56.60 -23.46
N SER A 491 -7.88 -57.52 -24.32
CA SER A 491 -9.09 -58.33 -24.13
C SER A 491 -8.83 -59.81 -23.82
N VAL A 492 -7.60 -60.29 -24.02
CA VAL A 492 -7.21 -61.69 -23.81
C VAL A 492 -6.79 -61.94 -22.36
N ARG A 493 -7.41 -62.93 -21.70
CA ARG A 493 -6.99 -63.44 -20.39
C ARG A 493 -6.61 -64.91 -20.50
N HIS A 494 -5.33 -65.20 -20.65
CA HIS A 494 -4.81 -66.56 -20.75
C HIS A 494 -3.53 -66.71 -19.92
N ALA A 495 -3.34 -67.85 -19.26
CA ALA A 495 -2.22 -68.06 -18.32
C ALA A 495 -0.84 -68.06 -18.99
N ASN A 496 -0.77 -68.35 -20.29
CA ASN A 496 0.48 -68.48 -21.05
C ASN A 496 0.75 -67.31 -22.03
N ILE A 497 0.04 -66.18 -21.88
CA ILE A 497 0.22 -64.98 -22.72
C ILE A 497 0.59 -63.81 -21.81
N VAL A 498 1.61 -63.05 -22.21
CA VAL A 498 2.08 -61.88 -21.47
C VAL A 498 0.98 -60.82 -21.40
N LYS A 499 0.67 -60.36 -20.19
CA LYS A 499 -0.41 -59.39 -19.99
C LYS A 499 0.01 -57.97 -20.37
N LEU A 500 -0.83 -57.32 -21.17
CA LEU A 500 -0.79 -55.88 -21.41
C LEU A 500 -1.49 -55.17 -20.24
N LEU A 501 -0.76 -54.32 -19.52
CA LEU A 501 -1.22 -53.64 -18.31
C LEU A 501 -1.97 -52.33 -18.66
N CYS A 502 -1.31 -51.48 -19.45
CA CYS A 502 -1.84 -50.21 -19.94
C CYS A 502 -1.14 -49.79 -21.24
N CYS A 503 -1.68 -48.76 -21.89
CA CYS A 503 -0.99 -48.02 -22.94
C CYS A 503 -0.94 -46.52 -22.61
N ILE A 504 0.18 -45.90 -23.00
CA ILE A 504 0.45 -44.48 -22.81
C ILE A 504 0.80 -43.91 -24.17
N SER A 505 0.06 -42.90 -24.63
CA SER A 505 0.28 -42.33 -25.97
C SER A 505 0.06 -40.83 -26.02
N ASN A 506 0.78 -40.15 -26.90
CA ASN A 506 0.50 -38.79 -27.32
C ASN A 506 0.72 -38.69 -28.84
N ASP A 507 0.65 -37.48 -29.39
CA ASP A 507 0.80 -37.26 -30.83
C ASP A 507 2.19 -37.65 -31.38
N GLU A 508 3.20 -37.82 -30.52
CA GLU A 508 4.60 -38.07 -30.93
C GLU A 508 5.13 -39.47 -30.53
N SER A 509 4.52 -40.15 -29.55
CA SER A 509 5.02 -41.40 -28.98
C SER A 509 3.89 -42.31 -28.50
N LYS A 510 4.05 -43.62 -28.75
CA LYS A 510 3.09 -44.68 -28.39
C LYS A 510 3.81 -45.77 -27.60
N LEU A 511 3.32 -46.04 -26.39
CA LEU A 511 3.93 -46.95 -25.43
C LEU A 511 2.93 -48.04 -25.05
N LEU A 512 3.38 -49.29 -25.10
CA LEU A 512 2.66 -50.46 -24.60
C LEU A 512 3.38 -50.99 -23.36
N ILE A 513 2.66 -51.14 -22.24
CA ILE A 513 3.24 -51.50 -20.96
C ILE A 513 2.78 -52.90 -20.59
N TYR A 514 3.71 -53.83 -20.48
CA TYR A 514 3.48 -55.23 -20.16
C TYR A 514 4.00 -55.60 -18.77
N GLU A 515 3.50 -56.70 -18.23
CA GLU A 515 4.14 -57.35 -17.09
C GLU A 515 5.57 -57.77 -17.46
N TYR A 516 6.53 -57.48 -16.58
CA TYR A 516 7.92 -57.85 -16.82
C TYR A 516 8.15 -59.33 -16.47
N MET A 517 8.70 -60.11 -17.40
CA MET A 517 9.06 -61.51 -17.17
C MET A 517 10.55 -61.65 -16.86
N GLU A 518 10.88 -62.07 -15.62
CA GLU A 518 12.26 -62.15 -15.14
C GLU A 518 13.14 -63.16 -15.89
N ASN A 519 12.54 -64.21 -16.47
CA ASN A 519 13.26 -65.34 -17.09
C ASN A 519 13.63 -65.15 -18.58
N GLN A 520 13.47 -63.95 -19.15
CA GLN A 520 13.84 -63.59 -20.54
C GLN A 520 13.09 -64.40 -21.63
N SER A 521 13.36 -64.12 -22.92
CA SER A 521 12.58 -64.61 -24.07
C SER A 521 12.69 -66.12 -24.32
N LEU A 522 11.58 -66.75 -24.74
CA LEU A 522 11.49 -68.15 -25.17
C LEU A 522 12.54 -68.55 -26.22
N ASP A 523 12.95 -67.60 -27.08
CA ASP A 523 14.00 -67.75 -28.09
C ASP A 523 15.34 -68.24 -27.53
N ARG A 524 15.77 -67.73 -26.36
CA ARG A 524 17.02 -68.15 -25.69
C ARG A 524 16.93 -69.56 -25.09
N TRP A 525 15.72 -70.02 -24.77
CA TRP A 525 15.49 -71.37 -24.26
C TRP A 525 15.49 -72.40 -25.39
N ILE A 526 14.97 -72.02 -26.56
CA ILE A 526 14.92 -72.85 -27.77
C ILE A 526 16.29 -72.91 -28.49
N HIS A 527 17.07 -71.82 -28.45
CA HIS A 527 18.36 -71.70 -29.16
C HIS A 527 19.60 -71.83 -28.26
N ARG A 528 19.51 -72.52 -27.12
CA ARG A 528 20.67 -72.95 -26.33
C ARG A 528 21.56 -73.90 -27.16
N LYS A 529 22.47 -73.35 -27.97
CA LYS A 529 23.60 -74.10 -28.51
C LYS A 529 24.52 -74.46 -27.33
N ASN A 530 24.41 -75.70 -26.89
CA ASN A 530 25.47 -76.39 -26.15
C ASN A 530 26.76 -76.34 -26.98
N ASN A 531 27.68 -75.47 -26.61
CA ASN A 531 29.10 -75.64 -26.94
C ASN A 531 29.85 -75.87 -25.62
N TYR A 532 30.03 -77.15 -25.28
CA TYR A 532 31.17 -77.58 -24.47
C TYR A 532 31.87 -78.76 -25.18
N VAL A 533 32.98 -78.38 -25.83
CA VAL A 533 34.30 -79.05 -25.89
C VAL A 533 34.39 -80.46 -26.50
N LEU A 534 35.29 -80.60 -27.49
CA LEU A 534 36.50 -81.46 -27.39
C LEU A 534 37.49 -81.12 -28.53
N HIS A 535 38.74 -80.88 -28.10
CA HIS A 535 40.05 -80.77 -28.79
C HIS A 535 40.14 -80.36 -30.27
#